data_AF-A0A653M0K7-F1
#
_entry.id   AF-A0A653M0K7-F1
#
_cell.length_a   1.000
_cell.length_b   1.000
_cell.length_c   1.000
_cell.angle_alpha   90.00
_cell.angle_beta   90.00
_cell.angle_gamma   90.00
#
_symmetry.space_group_name_H-M   'P 1'
#
loop_
_entity.id
_entity.type
_entity.pdbx_description
1 polymer ?
#
loop_
_entity_poly.entity_id
_entity_poly.type
_entity_poly.pdbx_seq_one_letter_code
_entity_poly.pdbx_strand_id
1 'polypeptide(L)'
;MASHVALRALGAMLLVLCLSFLLFGLGFYGEGMLDLADGRMNGHASLHLSESVALHLFWRRIRTMLGLSAVLLLLALACFWAASALKPKP
;
A
#
# COMPACT_ATOMS: atom_id res chain seq x y z
N MET A 1 -16.15 -5.22 27.06
CA MET A 1 -14.86 -4.50 27.14
C MET A 1 -13.78 -5.12 26.26
N ALA A 2 -13.52 -6.45 26.33
CA ALA A 2 -12.48 -7.11 25.53
C ALA A 2 -12.65 -6.95 23.99
N SER A 3 -13.88 -7.05 23.48
CA SER A 3 -14.18 -6.93 22.04
C SER A 3 -13.87 -5.55 21.44
N HIS A 4 -14.16 -4.46 22.17
CA HIS A 4 -13.84 -3.09 21.76
C HIS A 4 -12.32 -2.87 21.65
N VAL A 5 -11.55 -3.39 22.61
CA VAL A 5 -10.08 -3.26 22.62
C VAL A 5 -9.47 -4.05 21.46
N ALA A 6 -9.94 -5.28 21.23
CA ALA A 6 -9.50 -6.12 20.12
C ALA A 6 -9.75 -5.46 18.76
N LEU A 7 -10.94 -4.87 18.53
CA LEU A 7 -11.27 -4.17 17.29
C LEU A 7 -10.40 -2.94 17.05
N ARG A 8 -10.08 -2.17 18.09
CA ARG A 8 -9.14 -1.04 17.99
C ARG A 8 -7.73 -1.50 17.64
N ALA A 9 -7.26 -2.57 18.28
CA ALA A 9 -5.94 -3.13 17.99
C ALA A 9 -5.85 -3.64 16.54
N LEU A 10 -6.89 -4.33 16.06
CA LEU A 10 -7.01 -4.76 14.66
C LEU A 10 -7.00 -3.57 13.70
N GLY A 11 -7.82 -2.54 13.96
CA GLY A 11 -7.83 -1.32 13.14
C GLY A 11 -6.45 -0.64 13.08
N ALA A 12 -5.76 -0.55 14.21
CA ALA A 12 -4.41 0.01 14.26
C ALA A 12 -3.38 -0.83 13.48
N MET A 13 -3.42 -2.16 13.62
CA MET A 13 -2.54 -3.06 12.86
C MET A 13 -2.78 -2.94 11.34
N LEU A 14 -4.04 -2.82 10.91
CA LEU A 14 -4.40 -2.61 9.51
C LEU A 14 -3.90 -1.26 8.98
N LEU A 15 -3.95 -0.19 9.79
CA LEU A 15 -3.38 1.11 9.43
C LEU A 15 -1.85 1.05 9.28
N VAL A 16 -1.16 0.38 10.20
CA VAL A 16 0.30 0.19 10.10
C VAL A 16 0.64 -0.59 8.84
N LEU A 17 -0.10 -1.65 8.54
CA LEU A 17 0.10 -2.43 7.32
C LEU A 17 -0.14 -1.57 6.06
N CYS A 18 -1.22 -0.78 6.03
CA CYS A 18 -1.51 0.17 4.95
C CYS A 18 -0.36 1.17 4.76
N LEU A 19 0.13 1.77 5.84
CA LEU A 19 1.25 2.70 5.80
C LEU A 19 2.53 2.05 5.25
N SER A 20 2.84 0.83 5.68
CA SER A 20 3.98 0.07 5.17
C SER A 20 3.88 -0.19 3.67
N PHE A 21 2.70 -0.54 3.16
CA PHE A 21 2.47 -0.72 1.73
C PHE A 21 2.62 0.59 0.95
N LEU A 22 2.12 1.70 1.47
CA LEU A 22 2.27 3.02 0.85
C LEU A 22 3.72 3.49 0.83
N LEU A 23 4.45 3.35 1.94
CA LEU A 23 5.87 3.70 2.01
C LEU A 23 6.71 2.83 1.09
N PHE A 24 6.43 1.53 1.03
CA PHE A 24 7.08 0.63 0.09
C PHE A 24 6.79 1.02 -1.36
N GLY A 25 5.52 1.32 -1.68
CA GLY A 25 5.13 1.79 -3.01
C GLY A 25 5.78 3.12 -3.39
N LEU A 26 5.93 4.04 -2.42
CA LEU A 26 6.58 5.33 -2.62
C LEU A 26 8.09 5.18 -2.86
N GLY A 27 8.77 4.32 -2.09
CA GLY A 27 10.18 3.99 -2.31
C GLY A 27 10.41 3.36 -3.67
N PHE A 28 9.61 2.37 -4.04
CA PHE A 28 9.68 1.72 -5.35
C PHE A 28 9.38 2.69 -6.50
N TYR A 29 8.43 3.62 -6.30
CA TYR A 29 8.14 4.66 -7.26
C TYR A 29 9.32 5.64 -7.42
N GLY A 30 9.92 6.08 -6.31
CA GLY A 30 11.08 6.97 -6.31
C GLY A 30 12.28 6.34 -7.01
N GLU A 31 12.64 5.11 -6.65
CA GLU A 31 13.72 4.36 -7.30
C GLU A 31 13.44 4.17 -8.80
N GLY A 32 12.22 3.76 -9.18
CA GLY A 32 11.85 3.58 -10.58
C GLY A 32 11.89 4.88 -11.40
N MET A 33 11.53 6.02 -10.80
CA MET A 33 11.61 7.33 -11.46
C MET A 33 13.05 7.83 -11.60
N LEU A 34 13.91 7.56 -10.62
CA LEU A 34 15.34 7.87 -10.69
C LEU A 34 16.03 7.03 -11.78
N ASP A 35 15.74 5.73 -11.82
CA ASP A 35 16.26 4.83 -12.86
C ASP A 35 15.80 5.21 -14.28
N LEU A 36 14.57 5.74 -14.41
CA LEU A 36 14.04 6.29 -15.65
C LEU A 36 14.74 7.61 -16.02
N ALA A 37 14.93 8.51 -15.05
CA ALA A 37 15.58 9.81 -15.27
C ALA A 37 17.06 9.68 -15.64
N ASP A 38 17.76 8.71 -15.05
CA ASP A 38 19.18 8.42 -15.34
C ASP A 38 19.37 7.62 -16.64
N GLY A 39 18.29 7.26 -17.34
CA GLY A 39 18.34 6.41 -18.53
C GLY A 39 18.85 4.98 -18.27
N ARG A 40 19.04 4.60 -17.00
CA ARG A 40 19.57 3.29 -16.57
C ARG A 40 18.57 2.16 -16.79
N MET A 41 17.28 2.49 -16.93
CA MET A 41 16.29 1.54 -17.45
C MET A 41 16.68 0.96 -18.83
N ASN A 42 17.49 1.66 -19.62
CA ASN A 42 18.04 1.15 -20.89
C ASN A 42 19.30 0.28 -20.71
N GLY A 43 20.05 0.46 -19.61
CA GLY A 43 21.29 -0.26 -19.34
C GLY A 43 21.11 -1.64 -18.69
N HIS A 44 20.01 -1.85 -17.96
CA HIS A 44 19.66 -3.13 -17.32
C HIS A 44 18.71 -4.01 -18.16
N ALA A 45 18.55 -3.73 -19.45
CA ALA A 45 17.83 -4.56 -20.42
C ALA A 45 18.55 -5.89 -20.75
N SER A 46 19.04 -6.60 -19.73
CA SER A 46 19.47 -8.01 -19.84
C SER A 46 18.30 -8.98 -19.89
N LEU A 47 17.06 -8.47 -19.82
CA LEU A 47 15.86 -9.12 -20.32
C LEU A 47 15.34 -8.24 -21.47
N HIS A 48 15.21 -8.85 -22.65
CA HIS A 48 14.84 -8.27 -23.95
C HIS A 48 13.42 -7.63 -24.01
N LEU A 49 12.94 -7.06 -22.90
CA LEU A 49 11.64 -6.42 -22.78
C LEU A 49 11.76 -4.96 -23.21
N SER A 50 10.95 -4.56 -24.19
CA SER A 50 10.80 -3.17 -24.58
C SER A 50 10.50 -2.30 -23.35
N GLU A 51 11.11 -1.12 -23.27
CA GLU A 51 10.93 -0.10 -22.23
C GLU A 51 9.43 0.15 -21.91
N SER A 52 8.60 0.14 -22.95
CA SER A 52 7.14 0.28 -22.84
C SER A 52 6.48 -0.82 -22.00
N VAL A 53 6.97 -2.06 -22.08
CA VAL A 53 6.45 -3.20 -21.30
C VAL A 53 6.91 -3.09 -19.84
N ALA A 54 8.15 -2.65 -19.60
CA ALA A 54 8.66 -2.41 -18.26
C ALA A 54 7.87 -1.30 -17.55
N LEU A 55 7.62 -0.17 -18.23
CA LEU A 55 6.77 0.91 -17.72
C LEU A 55 5.33 0.43 -17.45
N HIS A 56 4.74 -0.35 -18.36
CA HIS A 56 3.39 -0.88 -18.15
C HIS A 56 3.31 -1.80 -16.92
N LEU A 57 4.29 -2.69 -16.72
CA LEU A 57 4.36 -3.56 -15.55
C LEU A 57 4.60 -2.77 -14.26
N PHE A 58 5.45 -1.74 -14.30
CA PHE A 58 5.68 -0.82 -13.19
C PHE A 58 4.38 -0.13 -12.75
N TRP A 59 3.68 0.53 -13.69
CA TRP A 59 2.40 1.18 -13.39
C TRP A 59 1.33 0.22 -12.93
N ARG A 60 1.29 -1.00 -13.48
CA ARG A 60 0.41 -2.06 -13.00
C ARG A 60 0.68 -2.39 -11.53
N ARG A 61 1.95 -2.53 -11.13
CA ARG A 61 2.34 -2.82 -9.75
C ARG A 61 1.99 -1.69 -8.79
N ILE A 62 2.26 -0.43 -9.17
CA ILE A 62 1.88 0.75 -8.38
C ILE A 62 0.36 0.81 -8.17
N ARG A 63 -0.44 0.59 -9.22
CA ARG A 63 -1.91 0.54 -9.10
C ARG A 63 -2.37 -0.56 -8.15
N THR A 64 -1.77 -1.75 -8.21
CA THR A 64 -2.12 -2.85 -7.30
C THR A 64 -1.79 -2.49 -5.85
N MET A 65 -0.64 -1.88 -5.57
CA MET A 65 -0.27 -1.44 -4.22
C MET A 65 -1.20 -0.36 -3.67
N LEU A 66 -1.56 0.62 -4.49
CA LEU A 66 -2.55 1.65 -4.13
C LEU A 66 -3.93 1.03 -3.86
N GLY A 67 -4.37 0.09 -4.71
CA GLY A 67 -5.63 -0.63 -4.54
C GLY A 67 -5.68 -1.42 -3.23
N LEU A 68 -4.63 -2.18 -2.92
CA LEU A 68 -4.52 -2.91 -1.65
C LEU A 68 -4.51 -1.97 -0.44
N SER A 69 -3.79 -0.85 -0.54
CA SER A 69 -3.75 0.17 0.52
C SER A 69 -5.13 0.77 0.78
N ALA A 70 -5.90 1.07 -0.27
CA ALA A 70 -7.27 1.57 -0.15
C ALA A 70 -8.20 0.54 0.54
N VAL A 71 -8.08 -0.74 0.18
CA VAL A 71 -8.85 -1.81 0.82
C VAL A 71 -8.49 -1.94 2.30
N LEU A 72 -7.20 -1.93 2.64
CA LEU A 72 -6.75 -1.96 4.03
C LEU A 72 -7.25 -0.77 4.84
N LEU A 73 -7.27 0.42 4.24
CA LEU A 73 -7.79 1.64 4.87
C LEU A 73 -9.30 1.52 5.17
N LEU A 74 -10.09 1.01 4.22
CA LEU A 74 -11.52 0.77 4.42
C LEU A 74 -11.79 -0.25 5.53
N LEU A 75 -11.01 -1.33 5.58
CA LEU A 75 -11.10 -2.33 6.64
C LEU A 75 -10.75 -1.75 8.01
N ALA A 76 -9.65 -0.97 8.09
CA ALA A 76 -9.29 -0.28 9.32
C ALA A 76 -10.40 0.65 9.81
N LEU A 77 -10.97 1.45 8.90
CA LEU A 77 -12.09 2.35 9.20
C LEU A 77 -13.31 1.59 9.71
N ALA A 78 -13.66 0.46 9.09
CA ALA A 78 -14.74 -0.40 9.54
C ALA A 78 -14.48 -0.95 10.96
N CYS A 79 -13.25 -1.36 11.27
CA CYS A 79 -12.87 -1.80 12.63
C CYS A 79 -13.04 -0.66 13.66
N PHE A 80 -12.62 0.56 13.34
CA PHE A 80 -12.78 1.71 14.24
C PHE A 80 -14.24 2.11 14.43
N TRP A 81 -15.04 2.04 13.37
CA TRP A 81 -16.48 2.32 13.44
C TRP A 81 -17.20 1.28 14.31
N ALA A 82 -16.92 -0.01 14.10
CA ALA A 82 -17.45 -1.09 14.92
C ALA A 82 -17.02 -0.97 16.39
N ALA A 83 -15.74 -0.64 16.66
CA ALA A 83 -15.29 -0.38 18.02
C ALA A 83 -16.06 0.79 18.65
N SER A 84 -16.29 1.87 17.90
CA SER A 84 -17.02 3.04 18.39
C SER A 84 -18.49 2.73 18.71
N ALA A 85 -19.14 1.90 17.88
CA ALA A 85 -20.50 1.44 18.14
C ALA A 85 -20.61 0.50 19.36
N LEU A 86 -19.57 -0.29 19.63
CA LEU A 86 -19.48 -1.20 20.78
C LEU A 86 -18.95 -0.53 22.06
N LYS A 87 -18.69 0.79 22.03
CA LYS A 87 -18.21 1.53 23.20
C LYS A 87 -19.26 1.42 24.32
N PRO A 88 -18.92 0.86 25.49
CA PRO A 88 -19.87 0.74 26.57
C PRO A 88 -20.36 2.13 26.99
N LYS A 89 -21.69 2.29 27.14
CA LYS A 89 -22.27 3.49 27.77
C LYS A 89 -21.73 3.59 29.21
N PRO A 90 -21.49 4.82 29.71
CA PRO A 90 -20.97 5.06 31.05
C PRO A 90 -21.87 4.45 32.13
#